data_AF-A0A1Z1WPM0-F1
#
_entry.id   AF-A0A1Z1WPM0-F1
#
_cell.length_a   1.000
_cell.length_b   1.000
_cell.length_c   1.000
_cell.angle_alpha   90.00
_cell.angle_beta   90.00
_cell.angle_gamma   90.00
#
_symmetry.space_group_name_H-M   'P 1'
#
loop_
_entity.id
_entity.type
_entity.pdbx_description
1 polymer ?
#
loop_
_entity_poly.entity_id
_entity_poly.type
_entity_poly.pdbx_seq_one_letter_code
_entity_poly.pdbx_strand_id
1 'polypeptide(L)'
;MADLVSPGDGDGMLRMLGAGEMLAYSAADFENFEEPRPRLPDTMEDQLRGVLAFLGERRWPFRLHATYEESIKRFLDVIEDVHGRGGPDVPFILDHAETISARSIDRVARLGGRIAVQHRMAFQGETFMARYGAAATAHTPPVRRMLRAGVPVGLGTDATRVASDNVWRALHWLVTGRSVGGQVLHPPEHRLDRITALRLLTQGSAALADEDRDKAPSPPAGTPTWPCSARTTSPCPRSASRRWCRS
;
A
#
# COMPACT_ATOMS: atom_id res chain seq x y z
N MET A 1 -8.02 7.91 -23.87
CA MET A 1 -6.86 7.28 -23.19
C MET A 1 -7.06 5.78 -23.05
N ALA A 2 -8.23 5.30 -22.59
CA ALA A 2 -8.50 3.87 -22.47
C ALA A 2 -8.42 3.08 -23.80
N ASP A 3 -8.56 3.74 -24.95
CA ASP A 3 -8.41 3.10 -26.27
C ASP A 3 -6.96 3.14 -26.83
N LEU A 4 -6.02 3.78 -26.11
CA LEU A 4 -4.62 3.93 -26.53
C LEU A 4 -3.66 2.97 -25.83
N VAL A 5 -4.02 2.53 -24.61
CA VAL A 5 -3.20 1.66 -23.75
C VAL A 5 -4.13 0.94 -22.77
N SER A 6 -3.79 -0.30 -22.40
CA SER A 6 -4.52 -1.12 -21.44
C SER A 6 -3.65 -1.45 -20.20
N PRO A 7 -4.27 -1.72 -19.03
CA PRO A 7 -3.54 -2.28 -17.90
C PRO A 7 -2.81 -3.56 -18.30
N GLY A 8 -1.51 -3.64 -17.99
CA GLY A 8 -0.62 -4.73 -18.38
C GLY A 8 0.28 -4.42 -19.58
N ASP A 9 -0.06 -3.42 -20.41
CA ASP A 9 0.77 -3.02 -21.56
C ASP A 9 2.13 -2.47 -21.09
N GLY A 10 3.19 -2.81 -21.82
CA GLY A 10 4.56 -2.41 -21.51
C GLY A 10 5.51 -3.61 -21.42
N ASP A 11 6.59 -3.47 -20.66
CA ASP A 11 7.61 -4.51 -20.45
C ASP A 11 7.97 -4.66 -18.95
N GLY A 12 9.06 -5.38 -18.65
CA GLY A 12 9.51 -5.61 -17.27
C GLY A 12 10.05 -4.35 -16.57
N MET A 13 10.28 -3.25 -17.30
CA MET A 13 10.79 -1.99 -16.77
C MET A 13 9.67 -0.95 -16.61
N LEU A 14 8.80 -0.81 -17.61
CA LEU A 14 7.70 0.16 -17.61
C LEU A 14 6.41 -0.52 -18.06
N ARG A 15 5.39 -0.49 -17.18
CA ARG A 15 4.09 -1.10 -17.43
C ARG A 15 2.95 -0.17 -17.01
N MET A 16 1.87 -0.14 -17.79
CA MET A 16 0.63 0.52 -17.43
C MET A 16 -0.09 -0.28 -16.35
N LEU A 17 -0.19 0.25 -15.14
CA LEU A 17 -0.84 -0.44 -14.01
C LEU A 17 -2.32 -0.06 -13.85
N GLY A 18 -2.70 1.16 -14.24
CA GLY A 18 -4.04 1.68 -14.00
C GLY A 18 -4.11 3.19 -13.95
N ALA A 19 -5.21 3.73 -13.45
CA ALA A 19 -5.47 5.17 -13.37
C ALA A 19 -5.20 5.75 -11.97
N GLY A 20 -4.70 6.99 -11.89
CA GLY A 20 -4.45 7.72 -10.64
C GLY A 20 -3.15 8.54 -10.70
N GLU A 21 -2.67 9.16 -9.63
CA GLU A 21 -3.16 9.15 -8.23
C GLU A 21 -4.32 10.13 -7.95
N MET A 22 -4.48 11.12 -8.82
CA MET A 22 -5.54 12.14 -8.73
C MET A 22 -6.59 11.90 -9.83
N LEU A 23 -7.60 11.07 -9.55
CA LEU A 23 -8.65 10.71 -10.50
C LEU A 23 -9.66 11.84 -10.77
N ALA A 24 -9.95 12.63 -9.73
CA ALA A 24 -10.75 13.84 -9.82
C ALA A 24 -10.04 14.94 -9.03
N TYR A 25 -9.93 16.14 -9.60
CA TYR A 25 -9.26 17.26 -8.93
C TYR A 25 -9.95 17.65 -7.61
N SER A 26 -11.28 17.51 -7.56
CA SER A 26 -12.08 17.69 -6.34
C SER A 26 -11.79 16.68 -5.24
N ALA A 27 -11.12 15.56 -5.55
CA ALA A 27 -10.70 14.52 -4.61
C ALA A 27 -9.24 14.68 -4.15
N ALA A 28 -8.57 15.78 -4.47
CA ALA A 28 -7.19 16.02 -4.06
C ALA A 28 -7.11 16.54 -2.62
N ASP A 29 -6.73 15.68 -1.66
CA ASP A 29 -6.63 16.04 -0.25
C ASP A 29 -5.23 16.41 0.26
N PHE A 30 -4.28 16.67 -0.66
CA PHE A 30 -2.91 17.17 -0.52
C PHE A 30 -2.19 17.03 0.83
N GLU A 31 -0.93 16.68 0.76
CA GLU A 31 -0.13 16.19 1.88
C GLU A 31 0.76 17.19 2.61
N ASN A 32 0.35 18.44 2.70
CA ASN A 32 1.16 19.44 3.37
C ASN A 32 0.72 19.62 4.83
N PHE A 33 1.45 19.00 5.77
CA PHE A 33 1.15 19.16 7.20
C PHE A 33 1.55 20.52 7.78
N GLU A 34 2.05 21.45 6.97
CA GLU A 34 2.20 22.87 7.33
C GLU A 34 0.93 23.68 7.03
N GLU A 35 0.08 23.22 6.11
CA GLU A 35 -1.15 23.91 5.70
C GLU A 35 -2.40 23.31 6.35
N PRO A 36 -3.47 24.09 6.61
CA PRO A 36 -4.71 23.54 7.16
C PRO A 36 -5.20 22.34 6.34
N ARG A 37 -5.69 21.29 7.02
CA ARG A 37 -6.26 20.12 6.34
C ARG A 37 -7.31 20.59 5.33
N PRO A 38 -7.23 20.18 4.05
CA PRO A 38 -8.20 20.60 3.06
C PRO A 38 -9.60 20.07 3.40
N ARG A 39 -10.60 20.87 3.03
CA ARG A 39 -11.99 20.43 2.99
C ARG A 39 -12.34 20.19 1.51
N LEU A 40 -12.51 18.92 1.14
CA LEU A 40 -12.92 18.57 -0.21
C LEU A 40 -14.34 19.11 -0.48
N PRO A 41 -14.61 19.66 -1.69
CA PRO A 41 -15.90 20.23 -2.04
C PRO A 41 -17.02 19.18 -2.04
N ASP A 42 -18.27 19.63 -1.93
CA ASP A 42 -19.45 18.75 -1.93
C ASP A 42 -19.69 18.09 -3.31
N THR A 43 -19.07 18.60 -4.36
CA THR A 43 -19.11 18.02 -5.72
C THR A 43 -18.16 16.83 -5.91
N MET A 44 -17.34 16.51 -4.91
CA MET A 44 -16.31 15.46 -5.01
C MET A 44 -16.93 14.09 -5.28
N GLU A 45 -17.98 13.71 -4.55
CA GLU A 45 -18.64 12.41 -4.69
C GLU A 45 -19.18 12.21 -6.11
N ASP A 46 -19.87 13.21 -6.65
CA ASP A 46 -20.47 13.13 -7.98
C ASP A 46 -19.42 13.00 -9.09
N GLN A 47 -18.34 13.78 -8.98
CA GLN A 47 -17.23 13.72 -9.94
C GLN A 47 -16.48 12.39 -9.84
N LEU A 48 -16.16 11.95 -8.62
CA LEU A 48 -15.44 10.70 -8.40
C LEU A 48 -16.29 9.49 -8.81
N ARG A 49 -17.60 9.49 -8.53
CA ARG A 49 -18.52 8.43 -8.93
C ARG A 49 -18.49 8.18 -10.43
N GLY A 50 -18.55 9.25 -11.24
CA GLY A 50 -18.47 9.14 -12.70
C GLY A 50 -17.17 8.50 -13.17
N VAL A 51 -16.03 8.87 -12.57
CA VAL A 51 -14.72 8.30 -12.90
C VAL A 51 -14.62 6.83 -12.48
N LEU A 52 -15.05 6.49 -11.26
CA LEU A 52 -14.98 5.10 -10.76
C LEU A 52 -15.92 4.18 -11.53
N ALA A 53 -17.11 4.64 -11.91
CA ALA A 53 -18.01 3.87 -12.79
C ALA A 53 -17.35 3.57 -14.14
N PHE A 54 -16.76 4.59 -14.77
CA PHE A 54 -16.05 4.44 -16.04
C PHE A 54 -14.89 3.44 -15.97
N LEU A 55 -14.08 3.50 -14.89
CA LEU A 55 -12.95 2.58 -14.66
C LEU A 55 -13.44 1.15 -14.35
N GLY A 56 -14.52 1.02 -13.56
CA GLY A 56 -15.15 -0.25 -13.22
C GLY A 56 -15.65 -1.00 -14.45
N GLU A 57 -16.40 -0.32 -15.34
CA GLU A 57 -16.89 -0.88 -16.61
C GLU A 57 -15.77 -1.45 -17.47
N ARG A 58 -14.58 -0.83 -17.41
CA ARG A 58 -13.41 -1.22 -18.22
C ARG A 58 -12.46 -2.15 -17.48
N ARG A 59 -12.75 -2.49 -16.21
CA ARG A 59 -11.87 -3.27 -15.34
C ARG A 59 -10.47 -2.65 -15.25
N TRP A 60 -10.40 -1.33 -15.06
CA TRP A 60 -9.14 -0.62 -14.82
C TRP A 60 -8.83 -0.56 -13.34
N PRO A 61 -7.70 -1.12 -12.87
CA PRO A 61 -7.21 -0.86 -11.52
C PRO A 61 -7.00 0.65 -11.33
N PHE A 62 -7.18 1.11 -10.11
CA PHE A 62 -7.09 2.54 -9.83
C PHE A 62 -6.49 2.84 -8.47
N ARG A 63 -6.02 4.07 -8.30
CA ARG A 63 -5.46 4.53 -7.04
C ARG A 63 -5.90 5.95 -6.72
N LEU A 64 -6.00 6.24 -5.44
CA LEU A 64 -6.47 7.51 -4.90
C LEU A 64 -5.48 8.05 -3.88
N HIS A 65 -5.09 9.31 -4.08
CA HIS A 65 -4.39 10.11 -3.07
C HIS A 65 -5.29 10.23 -1.84
N ALA A 66 -4.84 9.75 -0.68
CA ALA A 66 -5.69 9.68 0.50
C ALA A 66 -4.90 9.87 1.79
N THR A 67 -4.57 11.12 2.11
CA THR A 67 -3.81 11.47 3.31
C THR A 67 -4.69 11.42 4.57
N TYR A 68 -5.92 11.92 4.48
CA TYR A 68 -6.77 12.18 5.64
C TYR A 68 -7.98 11.24 5.72
N GLU A 69 -8.30 10.78 6.93
CA GLU A 69 -9.49 9.98 7.25
C GLU A 69 -10.80 10.62 6.77
N GLU A 70 -10.90 11.95 6.84
CA GLU A 70 -12.07 12.68 6.36
C GLU A 70 -12.32 12.49 4.86
N SER A 71 -11.26 12.40 4.08
CA SER A 71 -11.31 12.11 2.65
C SER A 71 -11.49 10.62 2.40
N ILE A 72 -10.71 9.78 3.09
CA ILE A 72 -10.74 8.32 2.97
C ILE A 72 -12.16 7.79 3.20
N LYS A 73 -12.87 8.26 4.23
CA LYS A 73 -14.27 7.84 4.46
C LYS A 73 -15.14 8.11 3.24
N ARG A 74 -15.06 9.31 2.68
CA ARG A 74 -15.86 9.72 1.52
C ARG A 74 -15.46 8.93 0.28
N PHE A 75 -14.18 8.67 0.05
CA PHE A 75 -13.73 7.82 -1.05
C PHE A 75 -14.28 6.39 -0.93
N LEU A 76 -14.20 5.80 0.26
CA LEU A 76 -14.74 4.47 0.52
C LEU A 76 -16.27 4.42 0.38
N ASP A 77 -16.98 5.50 0.71
CA ASP A 77 -18.41 5.62 0.48
C ASP A 77 -18.73 5.61 -1.02
N VAL A 78 -17.99 6.36 -1.85
CA VAL A 78 -18.18 6.35 -3.31
C VAL A 78 -17.81 5.00 -3.93
N ILE A 79 -16.72 4.37 -3.47
CA ILE A 79 -16.31 3.03 -3.94
C ILE A 79 -17.42 2.01 -3.65
N GLU A 80 -17.98 2.03 -2.43
CA GLU A 80 -19.06 1.13 -2.01
C GLU A 80 -20.39 1.42 -2.71
N ASP A 81 -20.66 2.69 -3.06
CA ASP A 81 -21.82 3.10 -3.85
C ASP A 81 -21.74 2.61 -5.31
N VAL A 82 -20.57 2.74 -5.94
CA VAL A 82 -20.35 2.34 -7.35
C VAL A 82 -20.22 0.83 -7.51
N HIS A 83 -19.47 0.18 -6.62
CA HIS A 83 -19.10 -1.24 -6.78
C HIS A 83 -19.78 -2.18 -5.78
N GLY A 84 -20.59 -1.65 -4.87
CA GLY A 84 -21.25 -2.42 -3.83
C GLY A 84 -20.33 -2.81 -2.67
N ARG A 85 -20.90 -3.55 -1.70
CA ARG A 85 -20.23 -3.89 -0.43
C ARG A 85 -19.01 -4.81 -0.55
N GLY A 86 -18.87 -5.48 -1.69
CA GLY A 86 -17.72 -6.34 -2.02
C GLY A 86 -16.54 -5.58 -2.62
N GLY A 87 -16.74 -4.32 -3.03
CA GLY A 87 -15.73 -3.54 -3.74
C GLY A 87 -15.63 -3.89 -5.24
N PRO A 88 -14.74 -3.21 -5.97
CA PRO A 88 -14.54 -3.44 -7.40
C PRO A 88 -13.92 -4.83 -7.69
N ASP A 89 -14.20 -5.36 -8.88
CA ASP A 89 -13.58 -6.60 -9.43
C ASP A 89 -12.10 -6.41 -9.85
N VAL A 90 -11.52 -5.26 -9.53
CA VAL A 90 -10.15 -4.86 -9.83
C VAL A 90 -9.54 -4.22 -8.59
N PRO A 91 -8.21 -4.30 -8.42
CA PRO A 91 -7.56 -3.66 -7.28
C PRO A 91 -7.80 -2.16 -7.26
N PHE A 92 -8.05 -1.63 -6.07
CA PHE A 92 -7.85 -0.22 -5.80
C PHE A 92 -6.80 -0.01 -4.70
N ILE A 93 -6.06 1.08 -4.80
CA ILE A 93 -5.01 1.44 -3.85
C ILE A 93 -5.33 2.80 -3.23
N LEU A 94 -5.27 2.89 -1.90
CA LEU A 94 -5.18 4.19 -1.22
C LEU A 94 -3.72 4.53 -0.98
N ASP A 95 -3.32 5.71 -1.42
CA ASP A 95 -1.98 6.25 -1.21
C ASP A 95 -1.91 7.04 0.09
N HIS A 96 -0.80 6.87 0.80
CA HIS A 96 -0.42 7.50 2.06
C HIS A 96 -1.13 6.97 3.30
N ALA A 97 -2.42 7.30 3.47
CA ALA A 97 -3.25 6.89 4.59
C ALA A 97 -2.71 7.30 5.98
N GLU A 98 -2.09 8.49 6.13
CA GLU A 98 -1.52 8.94 7.41
C GLU A 98 -2.52 8.93 8.56
N THR A 99 -3.70 9.50 8.36
CA THR A 99 -4.67 9.62 9.47
C THR A 99 -5.76 8.54 9.45
N ILE A 100 -5.64 7.53 8.59
CA ILE A 100 -6.67 6.50 8.39
C ILE A 100 -7.10 5.86 9.70
N SER A 101 -8.42 5.76 9.90
CA SER A 101 -8.96 5.17 11.10
C SER A 101 -8.96 3.64 11.07
N ALA A 102 -9.07 3.07 12.26
CA ALA A 102 -9.35 1.66 12.48
C ALA A 102 -10.49 1.12 11.61
N ARG A 103 -11.61 1.85 11.59
CA ARG A 103 -12.82 1.48 10.84
C ARG A 103 -12.57 1.53 9.34
N SER A 104 -11.86 2.54 8.85
CA SER A 104 -11.55 2.68 7.42
C SER A 104 -10.59 1.61 6.93
N ILE A 105 -9.62 1.18 7.75
CA ILE A 105 -8.77 0.01 7.44
C ILE A 105 -9.63 -1.25 7.27
N ASP A 106 -10.57 -1.50 8.18
CA ASP A 106 -11.45 -2.68 8.09
C ASP A 106 -12.36 -2.61 6.84
N ARG A 107 -12.76 -1.39 6.42
CA ARG A 107 -13.48 -1.17 5.16
C ARG A 107 -12.61 -1.43 3.94
N VAL A 108 -11.37 -0.94 3.92
CA VAL A 108 -10.42 -1.21 2.83
C VAL A 108 -10.24 -2.71 2.65
N ALA A 109 -10.03 -3.45 3.76
CA ALA A 109 -9.88 -4.91 3.71
C ALA A 109 -11.13 -5.60 3.14
N ARG A 110 -12.33 -5.18 3.59
CA ARG A 110 -13.61 -5.73 3.11
C ARG A 110 -13.83 -5.49 1.62
N LEU A 111 -13.47 -4.30 1.12
CA LEU A 111 -13.66 -3.90 -0.27
C LEU A 111 -12.56 -4.44 -1.20
N GLY A 112 -11.64 -5.28 -0.70
CA GLY A 112 -10.52 -5.80 -1.51
C GLY A 112 -9.45 -4.76 -1.86
N GLY A 113 -9.43 -3.64 -1.14
CA GLY A 113 -8.48 -2.56 -1.36
C GLY A 113 -7.08 -2.85 -0.80
N ARG A 114 -6.13 -2.06 -1.27
CA ARG A 114 -4.71 -2.10 -0.87
C ARG A 114 -4.27 -0.73 -0.39
N ILE A 115 -3.16 -0.66 0.35
CA ILE A 115 -2.60 0.62 0.81
C ILE A 115 -1.13 0.74 0.44
N ALA A 116 -0.76 1.83 -0.22
CA ALA A 116 0.63 2.21 -0.40
C ALA A 116 0.99 3.25 0.67
N VAL A 117 1.92 2.92 1.56
CA VAL A 117 2.42 3.87 2.56
C VAL A 117 3.74 4.46 2.12
N GLN A 118 3.97 5.73 2.46
CA GLN A 118 5.21 6.42 2.13
C GLN A 118 5.80 7.12 3.35
N HIS A 119 7.11 7.27 3.35
CA HIS A 119 7.88 7.73 4.49
C HIS A 119 7.91 9.26 4.69
N ARG A 120 6.88 9.99 4.25
CA ARG A 120 6.75 11.44 4.44
C ARG A 120 6.89 11.83 5.92
N MET A 121 6.34 11.01 6.82
CA MET A 121 6.45 11.22 8.26
C MET A 121 7.90 11.19 8.78
N ALA A 122 8.85 10.64 8.02
CA ALA A 122 10.27 10.77 8.35
C ALA A 122 10.74 12.24 8.31
N PHE A 123 10.11 13.09 7.49
CA PHE A 123 10.49 14.49 7.28
C PHE A 123 9.50 15.46 7.94
N GLN A 124 8.22 15.17 7.84
CA GLN A 124 7.15 16.03 8.38
C GLN A 124 6.62 15.54 9.74
N GLY A 125 7.29 14.56 10.36
CA GLY A 125 6.92 13.96 11.64
C GLY A 125 6.73 14.98 12.76
N GLU A 126 7.70 15.88 12.90
CA GLU A 126 7.71 16.94 13.89
C GLU A 126 6.59 17.97 13.63
N THR A 127 6.39 18.39 12.38
CA THR A 127 5.31 19.30 12.00
C THR A 127 3.94 18.70 12.30
N PHE A 128 3.73 17.44 11.91
CA PHE A 128 2.50 16.71 12.22
C PHE A 128 2.28 16.61 13.73
N MET A 129 3.33 16.30 14.49
CA MET A 129 3.27 16.20 15.95
C MET A 129 2.93 17.54 16.61
N ALA A 130 3.50 18.64 16.14
CA ALA A 130 3.19 19.97 16.65
C ALA A 130 1.72 20.33 16.41
N ARG A 131 1.14 19.92 15.27
CA ARG A 131 -0.24 20.23 14.91
C ARG A 131 -1.28 19.30 15.55
N TYR A 132 -1.05 17.99 15.50
CA TYR A 132 -2.05 16.98 15.87
C TYR A 132 -1.74 16.29 17.21
N GLY A 133 -0.56 16.55 17.79
CA GLY A 133 -0.13 16.02 19.07
C GLY A 133 0.45 14.61 19.00
N ALA A 134 1.21 14.25 20.04
CA ALA A 134 1.94 12.98 20.12
C ALA A 134 1.04 11.74 20.01
N ALA A 135 -0.19 11.80 20.52
CA ALA A 135 -1.13 10.69 20.44
C ALA A 135 -1.52 10.38 18.98
N ALA A 136 -1.80 11.39 18.15
CA ALA A 136 -2.06 11.20 16.73
C ALA A 136 -0.79 10.72 16.00
N THR A 137 0.36 11.31 16.31
CA THR A 137 1.66 10.94 15.71
C THR A 137 2.03 9.48 15.96
N ALA A 138 1.70 8.93 17.13
CA ALA A 138 1.97 7.54 17.45
C ALA A 138 1.27 6.55 16.51
N HIS A 139 0.23 6.99 15.79
CA HIS A 139 -0.63 6.16 14.95
C HIS A 139 -0.60 6.54 13.46
N THR A 140 0.36 7.34 12.98
CA THR A 140 0.35 7.86 11.59
C THR A 140 1.53 7.39 10.73
N PRO A 141 1.29 6.73 9.57
CA PRO A 141 0.16 5.85 9.32
C PRO A 141 0.23 4.60 10.23
N PRO A 142 -0.89 3.96 10.59
CA PRO A 142 -0.93 2.83 11.51
C PRO A 142 -0.58 1.48 10.82
N VAL A 143 0.64 1.35 10.28
CA VAL A 143 1.05 0.23 9.40
C VAL A 143 0.84 -1.15 10.02
N ARG A 144 1.21 -1.37 11.30
CA ARG A 144 0.97 -2.66 11.97
C ARG A 144 -0.51 -3.02 12.03
N ARG A 145 -1.41 -2.03 12.12
CA ARG A 145 -2.85 -2.29 12.13
C ARG A 145 -3.33 -2.73 10.75
N MET A 146 -2.89 -2.04 9.70
CA MET A 146 -3.21 -2.41 8.31
C MET A 146 -2.85 -3.88 8.04
N LEU A 147 -1.64 -4.30 8.45
CA LEU A 147 -1.18 -5.67 8.31
C LEU A 147 -2.03 -6.66 9.13
N ARG A 148 -2.39 -6.32 10.38
CA ARG A 148 -3.26 -7.18 11.22
C ARG A 148 -4.68 -7.33 10.65
N ALA A 149 -5.17 -6.33 9.95
CA ALA A 149 -6.46 -6.38 9.27
C ALA A 149 -6.42 -7.17 7.95
N GLY A 150 -5.25 -7.66 7.54
CA GLY A 150 -5.08 -8.42 6.31
C GLY A 150 -5.07 -7.56 5.04
N VAL A 151 -4.91 -6.24 5.17
CA VAL A 151 -4.79 -5.34 4.01
C VAL A 151 -3.41 -5.53 3.37
N PRO A 152 -3.31 -5.74 2.04
CA PRO A 152 -2.03 -5.68 1.35
C PRO A 152 -1.42 -4.28 1.45
N VAL A 153 -0.18 -4.21 1.95
CA VAL A 153 0.54 -2.95 2.13
C VAL A 153 1.86 -2.97 1.37
N GLY A 154 2.11 -1.94 0.57
CA GLY A 154 3.41 -1.67 -0.05
C GLY A 154 4.07 -0.43 0.55
N LEU A 155 5.40 -0.42 0.59
CA LEU A 155 6.18 0.77 0.98
C LEU A 155 6.75 1.45 -0.26
N GLY A 156 6.42 2.73 -0.43
CA GLY A 156 6.97 3.60 -1.46
C GLY A 156 7.66 4.83 -0.89
N THR A 157 8.27 5.61 -1.76
CA THR A 157 8.90 6.89 -1.38
C THR A 157 8.05 8.10 -1.71
N ASP A 158 7.26 8.05 -2.79
CA ASP A 158 6.60 9.23 -3.39
C ASP A 158 7.59 10.38 -3.65
N ALA A 159 8.77 10.00 -4.13
CA ALA A 159 9.82 10.92 -4.53
C ALA A 159 9.51 11.52 -5.91
N THR A 160 10.00 12.71 -6.22
CA THR A 160 10.83 13.61 -5.40
C THR A 160 10.04 14.73 -4.72
N ARG A 161 8.71 14.70 -4.86
CA ARG A 161 7.82 15.79 -4.42
C ARG A 161 7.55 15.77 -2.92
N VAL A 162 7.35 14.58 -2.35
CA VAL A 162 6.86 14.41 -0.98
C VAL A 162 7.96 13.99 -0.02
N ALA A 163 8.89 13.18 -0.51
CA ALA A 163 10.01 12.69 0.26
C ALA A 163 11.23 12.39 -0.63
N SER A 164 12.27 11.83 -0.01
CA SER A 164 13.49 11.42 -0.68
C SER A 164 13.30 10.10 -1.44
N ASP A 165 13.95 9.95 -2.60
CA ASP A 165 14.06 8.68 -3.33
C ASP A 165 14.89 7.60 -2.59
N ASN A 166 15.58 7.98 -1.52
CA ASN A 166 16.40 7.09 -0.72
C ASN A 166 15.55 6.12 0.13
N VAL A 167 15.38 4.90 -0.38
CA VAL A 167 14.63 3.82 0.28
C VAL A 167 15.13 3.45 1.67
N TRP A 168 16.41 3.69 1.99
CA TRP A 168 16.95 3.42 3.33
C TRP A 168 16.37 4.35 4.38
N ARG A 169 15.98 5.58 4.01
CA ARG A 169 15.27 6.48 4.93
C ARG A 169 13.85 6.02 5.19
N ALA A 170 13.19 5.44 4.19
CA ALA A 170 11.87 4.82 4.38
C ALA A 170 11.94 3.62 5.35
N LEU A 171 12.92 2.73 5.15
CA LEU A 171 13.15 1.60 6.03
C LEU A 171 13.55 2.04 7.45
N HIS A 172 14.44 3.02 7.58
CA HIS A 172 14.83 3.59 8.87
C HIS A 172 13.61 4.09 9.65
N TRP A 173 12.74 4.87 8.99
CA TRP A 173 11.53 5.41 9.62
C TRP A 173 10.59 4.32 10.12
N LEU A 174 10.25 3.32 9.30
CA LEU A 174 9.37 2.22 9.72
C LEU A 174 9.94 1.37 10.86
N VAL A 175 11.25 1.14 10.87
CA VAL A 175 11.91 0.26 11.84
C VAL A 175 12.18 0.99 13.16
N THR A 176 12.62 2.24 13.10
CA THR A 176 12.99 3.01 14.30
C THR A 176 11.82 3.82 14.86
N GLY A 177 10.80 4.07 14.05
CA GLY A 177 9.70 4.98 14.39
C GLY A 177 10.16 6.42 14.57
N ARG A 178 11.26 6.84 13.91
CA ARG A 178 11.86 8.17 14.08
C ARG A 178 11.84 8.99 12.80
N SER A 179 11.76 10.31 12.97
CA SER A 179 12.05 11.27 11.92
C SER A 179 13.55 11.30 11.58
N VAL A 180 13.91 12.01 10.51
CA VAL A 180 15.30 12.31 10.15
C VAL A 180 15.98 13.23 11.17
N GLY A 181 15.20 14.05 11.91
CA GLY A 181 15.68 14.87 13.02
C GLY A 181 15.88 14.08 14.33
N GLY A 182 15.51 12.80 14.35
CA GLY A 182 15.67 11.93 15.51
C GLY A 182 14.48 11.94 16.49
N GLN A 183 13.44 12.72 16.23
CA GLN A 183 12.20 12.72 17.02
C GLN A 183 11.58 11.32 17.00
N VAL A 184 11.20 10.80 18.17
CA VAL A 184 10.42 9.56 18.26
C VAL A 184 8.98 9.88 17.87
N LEU A 185 8.51 9.28 16.79
CA LEU A 185 7.16 9.40 16.27
C LEU A 185 6.31 8.22 16.73
N HIS A 186 6.85 7.00 16.61
CA HIS A 186 6.13 5.77 16.92
C HIS A 186 6.72 5.06 18.15
N PRO A 187 5.87 4.60 19.08
CA PRO A 187 6.33 3.78 20.19
C PRO A 187 6.75 2.38 19.68
N PRO A 188 7.57 1.63 20.43
CA PRO A 188 8.13 0.34 19.99
C PRO A 188 7.09 -0.66 19.46
N GLU A 189 5.91 -0.70 20.05
CA GLU A 189 4.79 -1.57 19.69
C GLU A 189 4.18 -1.25 18.32
N HIS A 190 4.43 -0.07 17.73
CA HIS A 190 3.94 0.30 16.40
C HIS A 190 5.01 0.17 15.31
N ARG A 191 6.26 -0.06 15.68
CA ARG A 191 7.38 -0.24 14.75
C ARG A 191 7.37 -1.63 14.11
N LEU A 192 8.01 -1.73 12.95
CA LEU A 192 8.21 -3.00 12.25
C LEU A 192 9.63 -3.53 12.49
N ASP A 193 9.78 -4.85 12.44
CA ASP A 193 11.11 -5.42 12.30
C ASP A 193 11.66 -5.19 10.88
N ARG A 194 12.98 -5.31 10.72
CA ARG A 194 13.67 -5.01 9.46
C ARG A 194 13.21 -5.90 8.30
N ILE A 195 12.90 -7.17 8.57
CA ILE A 195 12.50 -8.11 7.53
C ILE A 195 11.10 -7.78 7.04
N THR A 196 10.18 -7.47 7.96
CA THR A 196 8.84 -7.02 7.58
C THR A 196 8.90 -5.71 6.79
N ALA A 197 9.68 -4.72 7.22
CA ALA A 197 9.84 -3.47 6.48
C ALA A 197 10.42 -3.69 5.06
N LEU A 198 11.43 -4.55 4.91
CA LEU A 198 12.00 -4.91 3.61
C LEU A 198 10.99 -5.65 2.72
N ARG A 199 10.16 -6.53 3.31
CA ARG A 199 9.08 -7.20 2.58
C ARG A 199 8.06 -6.20 2.06
N LEU A 200 7.66 -5.19 2.84
CA LEU A 200 6.73 -4.16 2.35
C LEU A 200 7.33 -3.37 1.17
N LEU A 201 8.62 -3.05 1.22
CA LEU A 201 9.32 -2.34 0.14
C LEU A 201 9.44 -3.17 -1.16
N THR A 202 9.47 -4.49 -1.04
CA THR A 202 9.68 -5.42 -2.15
C THR A 202 8.39 -6.13 -2.52
N GLN A 203 8.10 -7.26 -1.88
CA GLN A 203 6.92 -8.09 -2.12
C GLN A 203 5.62 -7.32 -1.91
N GLY A 204 5.52 -6.51 -0.85
CA GLY A 204 4.33 -5.70 -0.59
C GLY A 204 4.04 -4.73 -1.73
N SER A 205 5.06 -4.03 -2.22
CA SER A 205 4.93 -3.12 -3.36
C SER A 205 4.67 -3.85 -4.68
N ALA A 206 5.21 -5.06 -4.89
CA ALA A 206 4.86 -5.90 -6.04
C ALA A 206 3.39 -6.37 -5.98
N ALA A 207 2.90 -6.68 -4.79
CA ALA A 207 1.52 -7.11 -4.55
C ALA A 207 0.53 -6.01 -4.87
N LEU A 208 0.91 -4.74 -4.69
CA LEU A 208 0.08 -3.62 -5.10
C LEU A 208 -0.17 -3.60 -6.61
N ALA A 209 0.79 -4.06 -7.41
CA ALA A 209 0.73 -4.10 -8.87
C ALA A 209 0.28 -5.46 -9.45
N ASP A 210 -0.11 -6.43 -8.60
CA ASP A 210 -0.34 -7.84 -8.99
C ASP A 210 0.88 -8.53 -9.64
N GLU A 211 2.10 -8.08 -9.32
CA GLU A 211 3.35 -8.59 -9.89
C GLU A 211 4.10 -9.58 -8.98
N ASP A 212 3.47 -10.05 -7.90
CA ASP A 212 4.10 -10.94 -6.91
C ASP A 212 4.71 -12.20 -7.51
N ARG A 213 4.13 -12.70 -8.61
CA ARG A 213 4.59 -13.91 -9.29
C ARG A 213 5.85 -13.67 -10.13
N ASP A 214 6.02 -12.46 -10.65
CA ASP A 214 7.13 -12.11 -11.54
C ASP A 214 8.32 -11.51 -10.77
N LYS A 215 8.06 -10.95 -9.57
CA LYS A 215 9.06 -10.27 -8.73
C LYS A 215 9.36 -10.99 -7.40
N ALA A 216 9.02 -12.27 -7.30
CA ALA A 216 9.37 -13.10 -6.14
C ALA A 216 10.90 -13.14 -5.94
N PRO A 217 11.40 -13.09 -4.69
CA PRO A 217 12.85 -13.19 -4.47
C PRO A 217 13.36 -14.53 -4.99
N SER A 218 14.54 -14.51 -5.61
CA SER A 218 15.36 -15.72 -5.75
C SER A 218 15.53 -16.34 -4.37
N PRO A 219 15.35 -17.66 -4.22
CA PRO A 219 15.56 -18.31 -2.93
C PRO A 219 17.02 -18.09 -2.49
N PRO A 220 17.29 -18.07 -1.16
CA PRO A 220 18.63 -17.81 -0.66
C PRO A 220 19.64 -18.75 -1.32
N ALA A 221 20.78 -18.19 -1.77
CA ALA A 221 21.85 -18.93 -2.40
C ALA A 221 22.25 -20.11 -1.51
N GLY A 222 22.01 -21.33 -1.98
CA GLY A 222 22.26 -22.57 -1.24
C GLY A 222 21.04 -23.49 -1.09
N THR A 223 19.85 -23.12 -1.56
CA THR A 223 18.75 -24.07 -1.75
C THR A 223 18.88 -24.72 -3.12
N PRO A 224 19.13 -26.05 -3.22
CA PRO A 224 19.19 -26.72 -4.51
C PRO A 224 17.77 -26.74 -5.10
N THR A 225 17.53 -25.93 -6.12
CA THR A 225 16.36 -26.07 -6.97
C THR A 225 16.60 -27.26 -7.89
N TRP A 226 16.14 -28.45 -7.48
CA TRP A 226 16.06 -29.58 -8.40
C TRP A 226 14.81 -29.38 -9.27
N PRO A 227 14.93 -29.17 -10.59
CA PRO A 227 13.78 -29.22 -11.46
C PRO A 227 13.29 -30.67 -11.48
N CYS A 228 12.10 -30.93 -10.94
CA CYS A 228 11.41 -32.18 -11.17
C CYS A 228 10.92 -32.16 -12.62
N SER A 229 11.76 -32.60 -13.56
CA SER A 229 11.33 -32.79 -14.94
C SER A 229 10.45 -34.04 -15.00
N ALA A 230 9.19 -33.84 -15.37
CA ALA A 230 8.29 -34.93 -15.72
C ALA A 230 8.72 -35.53 -17.06
N ARG A 231 9.72 -36.42 -17.02
CA ARG A 231 9.98 -37.47 -18.02
C ARG A 231 11.18 -38.29 -17.56
N THR A 232 10.92 -39.34 -16.80
CA THR A 232 11.66 -40.63 -16.84
C THR A 232 10.94 -41.61 -15.92
N THR A 233 10.58 -42.76 -16.49
CA THR A 233 10.04 -43.92 -15.79
C THR A 233 11.14 -44.57 -14.94
N SER A 234 11.21 -44.24 -13.65
CA SER A 234 11.88 -45.07 -12.63
C SER A 234 11.38 -44.68 -11.22
N PRO A 235 11.18 -45.65 -10.29
CA PRO A 235 10.43 -45.41 -9.07
C PRO A 235 11.26 -44.69 -7.98
N CYS A 236 10.61 -43.74 -7.32
CA CYS A 236 11.11 -43.01 -6.15
C CYS A 236 11.37 -43.98 -4.96
N PRO A 237 12.55 -43.97 -4.31
CA PRO A 237 12.81 -44.82 -3.17
C PRO A 237 12.05 -44.30 -1.93
N ARG A 238 11.19 -45.16 -1.38
CA ARG A 238 10.52 -44.96 -0.08
C ARG A 238 11.50 -45.22 1.06
N SER A 239 12.09 -44.17 1.64
CA SER A 239 12.60 -44.09 3.02
C SER A 239 13.29 -42.72 3.16
N ALA A 240 13.09 -41.87 4.17
CA ALA A 240 12.87 -42.17 5.57
C ALA A 240 12.17 -41.04 6.34
N SER A 241 11.43 -41.49 7.36
CA SER A 241 11.21 -40.92 8.69
C SER A 241 10.81 -39.45 8.90
N ARG A 242 9.58 -39.32 9.40
CA ARG A 242 9.14 -38.32 10.40
C ARG A 242 10.11 -38.24 11.59
N ARG A 243 10.56 -37.03 11.92
CA ARG A 243 11.10 -36.53 13.21
C ARG A 243 11.71 -35.15 12.85
N TRP A 244 11.25 -34.00 13.32
CA TRP A 244 11.16 -33.56 14.71
C TRP A 244 10.17 -32.38 14.83
N CYS A 245 9.15 -32.55 15.67
CA CYS A 245 8.59 -31.46 16.48
C CYS A 245 9.21 -31.58 17.88
N ARG A 246 9.37 -30.44 18.55
CA ARG A 246 9.86 -30.19 19.94
C ARG A 246 11.37 -30.02 20.07
N SER A 247 11.79 -28.76 20.16
CA SER A 247 12.20 -28.06 21.40
C SER A 247 12.38 -26.58 21.08
#